data_AF-A0A8B9LDI5-F1
#
_entry.id   AF-A0A8B9LDI5-F1
#
_cell.length_a   1.000
_cell.length_b   1.000
_cell.length_c   1.000
_cell.angle_alpha   90.00
_cell.angle_beta   90.00
_cell.angle_gamma   90.00
#
_symmetry.space_group_name_H-M   'P 1'
#
loop_
_entity.id
_entity.type
_entity.pdbx_description
1 polymer ?
#
loop_
_entity_poly.entity_id
_entity_poly.type
_entity_poly.pdbx_seq_one_letter_code
_entity_poly.pdbx_strand_id
1 'polypeptide(L)'
;TKFFSVKMVDIEEDSQLGLESEEEYEELSDGELQEAFAKGLLKPGLNIPLEEPKKAVNNVEGLKKCLADFKKNLPWVERLDLTNKPVDDVLAKAEGRPSNDDVNPEDDFQREMYFYRQAQATVLEALPKLKKLNIFTKRPDDYFAEMSKTDQHMQKIRKKLMQKQVAMENSEKAKKLREQRKFGKKVQVEVLQKRQKQKRDMMTAVKKYQRGMTDKLDFLEGDKEGKNGPASSKKQMGKRGGPSSKRKYKDQKFGFGGRKKGSKRNTKESHDDVSGFRAKAAHGKGGKKFGKGGKNKRPGKETRRKMKSRK
;
A
#
# COMPACT_ATOMS: atom_id res chain seq x y z
N THR A 1 34.84 -8.89 61.91
CA THR A 1 34.01 -8.57 63.09
C THR A 1 32.76 -9.42 63.02
N LYS A 2 32.55 -10.47 63.82
CA LYS A 2 32.82 -10.68 65.25
C LYS A 2 33.36 -12.11 65.49
N PHE A 3 34.39 -12.19 66.33
CA PHE A 3 34.82 -13.39 67.03
C PHE A 3 33.78 -13.77 68.09
N PHE A 4 33.59 -15.07 68.37
CA PHE A 4 33.26 -15.53 69.72
C PHE A 4 33.94 -16.88 70.00
N SER A 5 34.79 -16.83 71.03
CA SER A 5 35.53 -17.91 71.67
C SER A 5 34.69 -18.46 72.82
N VAL A 6 34.68 -19.78 73.01
CA VAL A 6 34.21 -20.41 74.26
C VAL A 6 35.09 -21.62 74.62
N LYS A 7 35.98 -21.36 75.58
CA LYS A 7 36.46 -22.15 76.73
C LYS A 7 36.47 -23.69 76.69
N MET A 8 37.67 -24.25 76.85
CA MET A 8 37.94 -25.52 77.55
C MET A 8 37.53 -25.41 79.02
N VAL A 9 36.89 -26.46 79.53
CA VAL A 9 36.73 -26.74 80.96
C VAL A 9 37.01 -28.23 81.13
N ASP A 10 38.08 -28.54 81.85
CA ASP A 10 38.41 -29.88 82.34
C ASP A 10 37.44 -30.24 83.49
N ILE A 11 36.82 -31.41 83.41
CA ILE A 11 36.14 -32.08 84.53
C ILE A 11 36.60 -33.53 84.54
N GLU A 12 37.10 -33.93 85.71
CA GLU A 12 37.74 -35.19 86.06
C GLU A 12 36.80 -36.41 86.00
N GLU A 13 37.46 -37.57 85.97
CA GLU A 13 36.99 -38.94 85.83
C GLU A 13 35.82 -39.35 86.74
N ASP A 14 34.90 -40.16 86.18
CA ASP A 14 34.21 -41.20 86.95
C ASP A 14 34.02 -42.45 86.08
N SER A 15 34.60 -43.54 86.54
CA SER A 15 34.71 -44.85 85.90
C SER A 15 33.46 -45.71 86.12
N GLN A 16 32.75 -46.14 85.06
CA GLN A 16 31.95 -47.38 85.12
C GLN A 16 31.59 -47.99 83.74
N LEU A 17 32.36 -49.04 83.39
CA LEU A 17 32.00 -50.27 82.64
C LEU A 17 30.72 -50.31 81.77
N GLY A 18 30.87 -50.59 80.47
CA GLY A 18 29.89 -51.40 79.74
C GLY A 18 29.74 -51.19 78.23
N LEU A 19 30.46 -52.01 77.45
CA LEU A 19 30.22 -52.40 76.03
C LEU A 19 30.59 -51.38 74.93
N GLU A 20 31.82 -51.54 74.46
CA GLU A 20 32.29 -51.14 73.13
C GLU A 20 31.52 -51.92 72.05
N SER A 21 30.82 -51.18 71.19
CA SER A 21 30.50 -51.59 69.82
C SER A 21 31.19 -50.59 68.92
N GLU A 22 32.49 -50.77 68.69
CA GLU A 22 33.23 -50.09 67.63
C GLU A 22 32.73 -50.64 66.28
N GLU A 23 31.65 -50.06 65.77
CA GLU A 23 31.34 -50.17 64.34
C GLU A 23 32.30 -49.23 63.60
N GLU A 24 33.25 -49.85 62.92
CA GLU A 24 34.21 -49.26 62.00
C GLU A 24 33.48 -48.36 60.99
N TYR A 25 33.60 -47.04 61.16
CA TYR A 25 33.08 -46.05 60.22
C TYR A 25 33.99 -46.00 58.99
N GLU A 26 33.99 -47.07 58.20
CA GLU A 26 34.54 -47.03 56.84
C GLU A 26 33.68 -46.05 56.02
N GLU A 27 34.30 -45.02 55.45
CA GLU A 27 33.67 -44.13 54.47
C GLU A 27 33.35 -44.95 53.21
N LEU A 28 32.21 -45.64 53.23
CA LEU A 28 31.70 -46.42 52.10
C LEU A 28 31.65 -45.56 50.85
N SER A 29 32.10 -46.12 49.73
CA SER A 29 32.03 -45.45 48.44
C SER A 29 30.56 -45.14 48.10
N ASP A 30 30.28 -43.98 47.51
CA ASP A 30 28.93 -43.55 47.11
C ASP A 30 28.19 -44.64 46.29
N GLY A 31 28.92 -45.44 45.52
CA GLY A 31 28.39 -46.60 44.80
C GLY A 31 27.90 -47.75 45.68
N GLU A 32 28.60 -48.06 46.78
CA GLU A 32 28.24 -49.14 47.72
C GLU A 32 27.01 -48.74 48.54
N LEU A 33 26.90 -47.45 48.90
CA LEU A 33 25.71 -46.87 49.53
C LEU A 33 24.47 -46.96 48.63
N GLN A 34 24.64 -46.73 47.33
CA GLN A 34 23.54 -46.81 46.36
C GLN A 34 23.06 -48.25 46.13
N GLU A 35 23.97 -49.23 46.15
CA GLU A 35 23.61 -50.65 46.15
C GLU A 35 22.93 -51.10 47.45
N ALA A 36 23.41 -50.64 48.61
CA ALA A 36 22.81 -50.95 49.91
C ALA A 36 21.39 -50.37 50.04
N PHE A 37 21.14 -49.19 49.46
CA PHE A 37 19.81 -48.60 49.31
C PHE A 37 18.89 -49.47 48.43
N ALA A 38 19.37 -49.90 47.26
CA ALA A 38 18.60 -50.75 46.34
C ALA A 38 18.29 -52.13 46.94
N LYS A 39 19.20 -52.66 47.77
CA LYS A 39 19.02 -53.90 48.55
C LYS A 39 18.13 -53.70 49.79
N GLY A 40 17.72 -52.46 50.11
CA GLY A 40 16.81 -52.14 51.22
C GLY A 40 17.42 -52.27 52.62
N LEU A 41 18.76 -52.30 52.72
CA LEU A 41 19.48 -52.45 53.98
C LEU A 41 19.57 -51.14 54.78
N LEU A 42 19.30 -50.00 54.15
CA LEU A 42 19.31 -48.70 54.79
C LEU A 42 17.97 -48.41 55.49
N LYS A 43 18.03 -48.04 56.77
CA LYS A 43 16.85 -47.73 57.58
C LYS A 43 16.13 -46.48 57.04
N PRO A 44 14.79 -46.47 56.94
CA PRO A 44 14.04 -45.30 56.51
C PRO A 44 14.26 -44.13 57.48
N GLY A 45 14.95 -43.09 57.03
CA GLY A 45 15.35 -41.93 57.83
C GLY A 45 16.83 -41.54 57.72
N LEU A 46 17.69 -42.46 57.25
CA LEU A 46 19.12 -42.20 57.02
C LEU A 46 19.42 -41.70 55.59
N ASN A 47 18.42 -41.72 54.72
CA ASN A 47 18.50 -41.30 53.32
C ASN A 47 17.87 -39.92 53.17
N ILE A 48 18.66 -38.90 52.87
CA ILE A 48 18.14 -37.60 52.45
C ILE A 48 17.88 -37.71 50.94
N PRO A 49 16.63 -37.62 50.45
CA PRO A 49 16.39 -37.55 49.03
C PRO A 49 17.03 -36.26 48.52
N LEU A 50 18.13 -36.39 47.78
CA LEU A 50 18.64 -35.29 46.98
C LEU A 50 17.57 -34.96 45.95
N GLU A 51 16.85 -33.85 46.17
CA GLU A 51 15.93 -33.32 45.17
C GLU A 51 16.72 -33.14 43.88
N GLU A 52 16.26 -33.77 42.79
CA GLU A 52 16.86 -33.55 41.47
C GLU A 52 17.03 -32.04 41.25
N PRO A 53 18.19 -31.59 40.74
CA PRO A 53 18.40 -30.17 40.50
C PRO A 53 17.23 -29.67 39.65
N LYS A 54 16.51 -28.68 40.19
CA LYS A 54 15.28 -28.16 39.57
C LYS A 54 15.55 -27.90 38.09
N LYS A 55 14.73 -28.50 37.22
CA LYS A 55 14.83 -28.30 35.77
C LYS A 55 14.88 -26.80 35.50
N ALA A 56 16.02 -26.31 35.03
CA ALA A 56 16.16 -24.91 34.69
C ALA A 56 15.16 -24.55 33.59
N VAL A 57 14.41 -23.46 33.78
CA VAL A 57 13.42 -22.98 32.81
C VAL A 57 14.06 -22.73 31.43
N ASN A 58 15.35 -22.38 31.39
CA ASN A 58 16.16 -22.25 30.17
C ASN A 58 17.40 -23.17 30.21
N ASN A 59 17.22 -24.45 29.92
CA ASN A 59 18.32 -25.40 29.80
C ASN A 59 19.03 -25.28 28.44
N VAL A 60 20.05 -24.42 28.37
CA VAL A 60 20.84 -24.16 27.16
C VAL A 60 21.58 -25.42 26.67
N GLU A 61 22.06 -26.26 27.58
CA GLU A 61 22.79 -27.49 27.22
C GLU A 61 21.87 -28.53 26.59
N GLY A 62 20.66 -28.71 27.16
CA GLY A 62 19.63 -29.55 26.59
C GLY A 62 19.23 -29.09 25.18
N LEU A 63 19.03 -27.79 24.97
CA LEU A 63 18.73 -27.22 23.65
C LEU A 63 19.86 -27.49 22.64
N LYS A 64 21.12 -27.37 23.06
CA LYS A 64 22.28 -27.69 22.20
C LYS A 64 22.34 -29.18 21.84
N LYS A 65 22.05 -30.08 22.78
CA LYS A 65 21.98 -31.53 22.52
C LYS A 65 20.88 -31.84 21.51
N CYS A 66 19.66 -31.34 21.73
CA CYS A 66 18.55 -31.50 20.78
C CYS A 66 18.89 -30.92 19.39
N LEU A 67 19.55 -29.76 19.34
CA LEU A 67 20.01 -29.17 18.07
C LEU A 67 20.98 -30.12 17.36
N ALA A 68 21.95 -30.69 18.09
CA ALA A 68 22.90 -31.65 17.52
C ALA A 68 22.19 -32.88 16.94
N ASP A 69 21.17 -33.39 17.63
CA ASP A 69 20.38 -34.53 17.18
C ASP A 69 19.58 -34.20 15.89
N PHE A 70 19.05 -32.99 15.77
CA PHE A 70 18.30 -32.55 14.58
C PHE A 70 19.19 -32.11 13.41
N LYS A 71 20.41 -31.66 13.69
CA LYS A 71 21.27 -31.05 12.68
C LYS A 71 21.84 -32.12 11.75
N LYS A 72 21.28 -32.20 10.54
CA LYS A 72 21.81 -33.04 9.47
C LYS A 72 22.96 -32.33 8.73
N ASN A 73 24.09 -33.01 8.58
CA ASN A 73 25.24 -32.54 7.82
C ASN A 73 25.06 -32.83 6.31
N LEU A 74 24.07 -32.17 5.70
CA LEU A 74 23.83 -32.27 4.25
C LEU A 74 24.60 -31.19 3.47
N PRO A 75 24.96 -31.44 2.19
CA PRO A 75 25.45 -30.41 1.30
C PRO A 75 24.46 -29.24 1.22
N TRP A 76 24.96 -28.01 1.10
CA TRP A 76 24.12 -26.81 1.08
C TRP A 76 23.06 -26.84 -0.04
N VAL A 77 23.34 -27.49 -1.16
CA VAL A 77 22.41 -27.61 -2.30
C VAL A 77 21.11 -28.31 -1.94
N GLU A 78 21.13 -29.23 -0.98
CA GLU A 78 19.94 -29.95 -0.52
C GLU A 78 19.16 -29.17 0.53
N ARG A 79 19.83 -28.24 1.24
CA ARG A 79 19.21 -27.40 2.26
C ARG A 79 18.66 -26.10 1.71
N LEU A 80 19.36 -25.49 0.75
CA LEU A 80 19.09 -24.17 0.16
C LEU A 80 18.79 -23.08 1.20
N ASP A 81 19.35 -23.23 2.40
CA ASP A 81 19.12 -22.35 3.53
C ASP A 81 20.10 -21.18 3.51
N LEU A 82 19.59 -19.97 3.75
CA LEU A 82 20.38 -18.75 3.87
C LEU A 82 19.86 -17.89 5.01
N THR A 83 20.76 -17.52 5.90
CA THR A 83 20.47 -16.65 7.04
C THR A 83 21.12 -15.29 6.82
N ASN A 84 20.44 -14.45 6.04
CA ASN A 84 21.00 -13.17 5.61
C ASN A 84 20.32 -12.01 6.33
N LYS A 85 21.13 -10.99 6.62
CA LYS A 85 20.63 -9.66 7.01
C LYS A 85 20.07 -8.94 5.76
N PRO A 86 19.14 -7.99 5.93
CA PRO A 86 18.62 -7.20 4.82
C PRO A 86 19.73 -6.45 4.07
N VAL A 87 19.54 -6.26 2.77
CA VAL A 87 20.43 -5.37 1.99
C VAL A 87 20.35 -3.96 2.54
N ASP A 88 21.51 -3.32 2.66
CA ASP A 88 21.62 -1.91 3.00
C ASP A 88 20.96 -1.03 1.95
N ASP A 89 20.07 -0.15 2.39
CA ASP A 89 19.46 0.82 1.49
C ASP A 89 20.37 2.03 1.32
N VAL A 90 21.11 2.00 0.22
CA VAL A 90 22.03 3.06 -0.19
C VAL A 90 21.29 4.41 -0.34
N LEU A 91 20.02 4.41 -0.78
CA LEU A 91 19.25 5.64 -0.95
C LEU A 91 18.79 6.20 0.40
N ALA A 92 18.26 5.36 1.29
CA ALA A 92 17.92 5.78 2.65
C ALA A 92 19.15 6.27 3.43
N LYS A 93 20.29 5.58 3.30
CA LYS A 93 21.55 6.00 3.93
C LYS A 93 22.04 7.34 3.39
N ALA A 94 21.94 7.58 2.08
CA ALA A 94 22.27 8.87 1.46
C ALA A 94 21.33 10.00 1.90
N GLU A 95 20.06 9.68 2.17
CA GLU A 95 19.05 10.63 2.66
C GLU A 95 19.04 10.79 4.20
N GLY A 96 19.94 10.12 4.93
CA GLY A 96 20.03 10.19 6.39
C GLY A 96 18.85 9.55 7.13
N ARG A 97 18.09 8.65 6.48
CA ARG A 97 17.00 7.89 7.11
C ARG A 97 17.55 6.79 8.03
N PRO A 98 16.79 6.35 9.05
CA PRO A 98 17.21 5.31 9.99
C PRO A 98 17.72 4.05 9.29
N SER A 99 18.76 3.45 9.88
CA SER A 99 19.37 2.20 9.41
C SER A 99 18.36 1.05 9.48
N ASN A 100 18.65 -0.07 8.81
CA ASN A 100 17.79 -1.25 8.79
C ASN A 100 17.48 -1.81 10.20
N ASP A 101 18.26 -1.48 11.23
CA ASP A 101 18.07 -1.94 12.60
C ASP A 101 17.04 -1.12 13.40
N ASP A 102 16.68 0.09 12.93
CA ASP A 102 15.73 1.01 13.58
C ASP A 102 14.36 1.02 12.88
N VAL A 103 13.98 -0.10 12.27
CA VAL A 103 12.67 -0.23 11.61
C VAL A 103 11.57 -0.32 12.66
N ASN A 104 10.57 0.56 12.56
CA ASN A 104 9.42 0.53 13.45
C ASN A 104 8.57 -0.73 13.15
N PRO A 105 8.44 -1.69 14.10
CA PRO A 105 7.69 -2.92 13.86
C PRO A 105 6.20 -2.68 13.62
N GLU A 106 5.64 -1.56 14.09
CA GLU A 106 4.22 -1.23 13.94
C GLU A 106 3.89 -0.60 12.58
N ASP A 107 4.90 -0.10 11.85
CA ASP A 107 4.70 0.44 10.50
C ASP A 107 4.82 -0.68 9.46
N ASP A 108 3.67 -1.09 8.90
CA ASP A 108 3.57 -2.15 7.91
C ASP A 108 4.44 -1.88 6.68
N PHE A 109 4.54 -0.64 6.20
CA PHE A 109 5.33 -0.34 5.01
C PHE A 109 6.83 -0.52 5.25
N GLN A 110 7.32 -0.11 6.41
CA GLN A 110 8.73 -0.26 6.76
C GLN A 110 9.07 -1.73 6.99
N ARG A 111 8.18 -2.46 7.66
CA ARG A 111 8.29 -3.90 7.90
C ARG A 111 8.28 -4.71 6.60
N GLU A 112 7.35 -4.45 5.69
CA GLU A 112 7.29 -5.11 4.38
C GLU A 112 8.53 -4.78 3.53
N MET A 113 9.02 -3.54 3.58
CA MET A 113 10.25 -3.15 2.90
C MET A 113 11.48 -3.89 3.46
N TYR A 114 11.54 -4.08 4.78
CA TYR A 114 12.60 -4.87 5.43
C TYR A 114 12.58 -6.31 4.92
N PHE A 115 11.42 -6.98 4.93
CA PHE A 115 11.30 -8.35 4.42
C PHE A 115 11.66 -8.46 2.95
N TYR A 116 11.24 -7.49 2.14
CA TYR A 116 11.61 -7.42 0.73
C TYR A 116 13.13 -7.35 0.53
N ARG A 117 13.83 -6.51 1.31
CA ARG A 117 15.29 -6.39 1.26
C ARG A 117 16.01 -7.62 1.76
N GLN A 118 15.48 -8.28 2.77
CA GLN A 118 16.03 -9.54 3.26
C GLN A 118 15.91 -10.63 2.18
N ALA A 119 14.76 -10.73 1.51
CA ALA A 119 14.58 -11.64 0.37
C ALA A 119 15.49 -11.26 -0.81
N GLN A 120 15.73 -9.98 -1.06
CA GLN A 120 16.67 -9.54 -2.08
C GLN A 120 18.12 -9.97 -1.76
N ALA A 121 18.54 -9.84 -0.50
CA ALA A 121 19.87 -10.24 -0.04
C ALA A 121 20.09 -11.75 -0.25
N THR A 122 19.09 -12.57 0.09
CA THR A 122 19.17 -14.03 -0.09
C THR A 122 19.28 -14.41 -1.56
N VAL A 123 18.50 -13.77 -2.45
CA VAL A 123 18.60 -14.02 -3.90
C VAL A 123 19.97 -13.63 -4.45
N LEU A 124 20.51 -12.49 -4.03
CA LEU A 124 21.83 -12.03 -4.48
C LEU A 124 22.97 -12.96 -4.06
N GLU A 125 22.85 -13.62 -2.91
CA GLU A 125 23.84 -14.59 -2.44
C GLU A 125 23.61 -16.00 -3.00
N ALA A 126 22.35 -16.43 -3.12
CA ALA A 126 21.98 -17.76 -3.62
C ALA A 126 22.35 -17.94 -5.09
N LEU A 127 22.06 -16.94 -5.93
CA LEU A 127 22.22 -17.07 -7.38
C LEU A 127 23.68 -17.34 -7.80
N PRO A 128 24.71 -16.65 -7.28
CA PRO A 128 26.10 -17.00 -7.53
C PRO A 128 26.47 -18.41 -7.06
N LYS A 129 25.98 -18.83 -5.88
CA LYS A 129 26.26 -20.18 -5.35
C LYS A 129 25.68 -21.27 -6.26
N LEU A 130 24.44 -21.11 -6.71
CA LEU A 130 23.78 -22.05 -7.64
C LEU A 130 24.45 -22.08 -9.02
N LYS A 131 24.90 -20.92 -9.52
CA LYS A 131 25.65 -20.84 -10.78
C LYS A 131 27.00 -21.57 -10.72
N LYS A 132 27.74 -21.46 -9.60
CA LYS A 132 28.99 -22.22 -9.40
C LYS A 132 28.80 -23.74 -9.46
N LEU A 133 27.61 -24.20 -9.08
CA LEU A 133 27.20 -25.60 -9.10
C LEU A 133 26.56 -26.01 -10.43
N ASN A 134 26.55 -25.12 -11.43
CA ASN A 134 25.94 -25.33 -12.75
C ASN A 134 24.43 -25.67 -12.71
N ILE A 135 23.69 -25.12 -11.74
CA ILE A 135 22.24 -25.30 -11.63
C ILE A 135 21.53 -24.14 -12.36
N PHE A 136 20.62 -24.47 -13.28
CA PHE A 136 19.78 -23.49 -13.98
C PHE A 136 18.71 -22.92 -13.04
N THR A 137 18.70 -21.61 -12.87
CA THR A 137 17.78 -20.94 -11.91
C THR A 137 16.60 -20.22 -12.58
N LYS A 138 16.71 -19.88 -13.86
CA LYS A 138 15.67 -19.15 -14.59
C LYS A 138 14.68 -20.13 -15.22
N ARG A 139 13.39 -19.95 -14.94
CA ARG A 139 12.31 -20.66 -15.63
C ARG A 139 12.24 -20.22 -17.10
N PRO A 140 12.34 -21.14 -18.08
CA PRO A 140 12.09 -20.84 -19.49
C PRO A 140 10.62 -20.49 -19.75
N ASP A 141 10.37 -19.59 -20.70
CA ASP A 141 9.00 -19.16 -21.05
C ASP A 141 8.18 -20.28 -21.72
N ASP A 142 8.86 -21.22 -22.38
CA ASP A 142 8.27 -22.39 -23.08
C ASP A 142 8.09 -23.62 -22.16
N TYR A 143 8.44 -23.50 -20.87
CA TYR A 143 8.26 -24.60 -19.92
C TYR A 143 6.92 -24.47 -19.17
N PHE A 144 5.92 -25.20 -19.67
CA PHE A 144 4.56 -25.26 -19.10
C PHE A 144 4.44 -26.39 -18.07
N ALA A 145 4.54 -26.01 -16.80
CA ALA A 145 4.29 -26.89 -15.66
C ALA A 145 3.21 -26.27 -14.76
N GLU A 146 2.65 -27.06 -13.85
CA GLU A 146 1.68 -26.56 -12.88
C GLU A 146 2.30 -25.47 -12.00
N MET A 147 1.62 -24.33 -11.92
CA MET A 147 2.03 -23.18 -11.12
C MET A 147 1.19 -23.11 -9.84
N SER A 148 1.70 -22.44 -8.80
CA SER A 148 0.99 -22.30 -7.51
C SER A 148 -0.37 -21.61 -7.61
N LYS A 149 -0.64 -20.87 -8.70
CA LYS A 149 -1.93 -20.24 -9.00
C LYS A 149 -2.33 -20.55 -10.42
N THR A 150 -3.62 -20.83 -10.63
CA THR A 150 -4.18 -21.09 -11.96
C THR A 150 -4.17 -19.84 -12.85
N ASP A 151 -4.05 -20.04 -14.16
CA ASP A 151 -4.06 -18.94 -15.13
C ASP A 151 -5.37 -18.14 -15.10
N GLN A 152 -6.50 -18.81 -14.88
CA GLN A 152 -7.79 -18.16 -14.72
C GLN A 152 -7.79 -17.18 -13.52
N HIS A 153 -7.12 -17.55 -12.42
CA HIS A 153 -6.96 -16.66 -11.27
C HIS A 153 -6.06 -15.45 -11.62
N MET A 154 -4.94 -15.69 -12.30
CA MET A 154 -4.02 -14.62 -12.72
C MET A 154 -4.65 -13.64 -13.72
N GLN A 155 -5.50 -14.13 -14.64
CA GLN A 155 -6.27 -13.28 -15.55
C GLN A 155 -7.25 -12.37 -14.79
N LYS A 156 -7.90 -12.87 -13.73
CA LYS A 156 -8.77 -12.05 -12.86
C LYS A 156 -7.96 -10.95 -12.16
N ILE A 157 -6.75 -11.25 -11.67
CA ILE A 157 -5.86 -10.24 -11.06
C ILE A 157 -5.46 -9.18 -12.09
N ARG A 158 -4.99 -9.60 -13.28
CA ARG A 158 -4.60 -8.68 -14.37
C ARG A 158 -5.76 -7.76 -14.75
N LYS A 159 -6.98 -8.30 -14.89
CA LYS A 159 -8.18 -7.51 -15.18
C LYS A 159 -8.44 -6.43 -14.11
N LYS A 160 -8.31 -6.77 -12.82
CA LYS A 160 -8.45 -5.81 -11.72
C LYS A 160 -7.37 -4.73 -11.73
N LEU A 161 -6.12 -5.09 -12.05
CA LEU A 161 -5.01 -4.14 -12.15
C LEU A 161 -5.25 -3.14 -13.29
N MET A 162 -5.62 -3.63 -14.48
CA MET A 162 -6.00 -2.79 -15.61
C MET A 162 -7.18 -1.87 -15.29
N GLN A 163 -8.21 -2.38 -14.60
CA GLN A 163 -9.34 -1.57 -14.15
C GLN A 163 -8.92 -0.43 -13.20
N LYS A 164 -8.00 -0.69 -12.26
CA LYS A 164 -7.47 0.34 -11.36
C LYS A 164 -6.68 1.40 -12.12
N GLN A 165 -5.83 1.00 -13.06
CA GLN A 165 -5.05 1.92 -13.90
C GLN A 165 -5.96 2.82 -14.73
N VAL A 166 -6.93 2.22 -15.43
CA VAL A 166 -7.92 2.98 -16.23
C VAL A 166 -8.73 3.93 -15.35
N ALA A 167 -9.13 3.51 -14.14
CA ALA A 167 -9.84 4.39 -13.20
C ALA A 167 -8.98 5.59 -12.76
N MET A 168 -7.69 5.36 -12.48
CA MET A 168 -6.74 6.42 -12.12
C MET A 168 -6.54 7.40 -13.27
N GLU A 169 -6.25 6.91 -14.47
CA GLU A 169 -6.09 7.74 -15.67
C GLU A 169 -7.35 8.55 -15.98
N ASN A 170 -8.53 7.94 -15.86
CA ASN A 170 -9.79 8.64 -16.10
C ASN A 170 -10.01 9.75 -15.07
N SER A 171 -9.62 9.54 -13.81
CA SER A 171 -9.69 10.57 -12.77
C SER A 171 -8.74 11.74 -13.06
N GLU A 172 -7.54 11.47 -13.55
CA GLU A 172 -6.56 12.49 -13.95
C GLU A 172 -7.02 13.26 -15.19
N LYS A 173 -7.49 12.55 -16.22
CA LYS A 173 -8.08 13.14 -17.42
C LYS A 173 -9.27 14.03 -17.04
N ALA A 174 -10.11 13.60 -16.10
CA ALA A 174 -11.21 14.41 -15.60
C ALA A 174 -10.75 15.68 -14.84
N LYS A 175 -9.68 15.60 -14.04
CA LYS A 175 -9.07 16.78 -13.39
C LYS A 175 -8.55 17.78 -14.42
N LYS A 176 -7.75 17.30 -15.38
CA LYS A 176 -7.22 18.10 -16.51
C LYS A 176 -8.33 18.77 -17.31
N LEU A 177 -9.39 18.04 -17.65
CA LEU A 177 -10.55 18.60 -18.36
C LEU A 177 -11.31 19.67 -17.54
N ARG A 178 -11.40 19.51 -16.22
CA ARG A 178 -12.02 20.52 -15.34
C ARG A 178 -11.18 21.79 -15.30
N GLU A 179 -9.86 21.68 -15.21
CA GLU A 179 -8.93 22.81 -15.25
C GLU A 179 -8.99 23.53 -16.58
N GLN A 180 -8.88 22.80 -17.70
CA GLN A 180 -9.01 23.36 -19.04
C GLN A 180 -10.34 24.10 -19.24
N ARG A 181 -11.45 23.60 -18.70
CA ARG A 181 -12.75 24.32 -18.74
C ARG A 181 -12.75 25.59 -17.91
N LYS A 182 -12.08 25.60 -16.74
CA LYS A 182 -11.94 26.80 -15.90
C LYS A 182 -11.08 27.85 -16.60
N PHE A 183 -9.91 27.46 -17.10
CA PHE A 183 -9.00 28.34 -17.84
C PHE A 183 -9.62 28.82 -19.14
N GLY A 184 -10.28 27.95 -19.90
CA GLY A 184 -10.96 28.31 -21.15
C GLY A 184 -12.00 29.42 -20.96
N LYS A 185 -12.74 29.43 -19.84
CA LYS A 185 -13.66 30.54 -19.52
C LYS A 185 -12.92 31.84 -19.23
N LYS A 186 -11.83 31.80 -18.45
CA LYS A 186 -11.00 32.98 -18.17
C LYS A 186 -10.38 33.54 -19.46
N VAL A 187 -9.82 32.68 -20.28
CA VAL A 187 -9.23 33.03 -21.58
C VAL A 187 -10.27 33.65 -22.51
N GLN A 188 -11.49 33.12 -22.58
CA GLN A 188 -12.56 33.71 -23.38
C GLN A 188 -12.89 35.15 -22.94
N VAL A 189 -13.00 35.39 -21.63
CA VAL A 189 -13.25 36.73 -21.08
C VAL A 189 -12.08 37.67 -21.35
N GLU A 190 -10.85 37.21 -21.11
CA GLU A 190 -9.64 38.00 -21.33
C GLU A 190 -9.45 38.36 -22.81
N VAL A 191 -9.68 37.42 -23.74
CA VAL A 191 -9.63 37.67 -25.18
C VAL A 191 -10.70 38.67 -25.60
N LEU A 192 -11.91 38.59 -25.04
CA LEU A 192 -12.97 39.55 -25.33
C LEU A 192 -12.61 40.95 -24.81
N GLN A 193 -12.08 41.06 -23.59
CA GLN A 193 -11.62 42.33 -23.02
C GLN A 193 -10.45 42.92 -23.82
N LYS A 194 -9.46 42.10 -24.20
CA LYS A 194 -8.34 42.51 -25.06
C LYS A 194 -8.84 43.04 -26.40
N ARG A 195 -9.78 42.35 -27.06
CA ARG A 195 -10.40 42.81 -28.31
C ARG A 195 -11.17 44.11 -28.15
N GLN A 196 -11.94 44.26 -27.06
CA GLN A 196 -12.67 45.50 -26.79
C GLN A 196 -11.71 46.66 -26.49
N LYS A 197 -10.63 46.42 -25.74
CA LYS A 197 -9.57 47.40 -25.48
C LYS A 197 -8.89 47.82 -26.78
N GLN A 198 -8.42 46.86 -27.59
CA GLN A 198 -7.85 47.13 -28.92
C GLN A 198 -8.81 47.95 -29.79
N LYS A 199 -10.11 47.61 -29.83
CA LYS A 199 -11.11 48.38 -30.58
C LYS A 199 -11.27 49.81 -30.04
N ARG A 200 -11.27 50.00 -28.71
CA ARG A 200 -11.34 51.34 -28.10
C ARG A 200 -10.08 52.15 -28.38
N ASP A 201 -8.91 51.57 -28.21
CA ASP A 201 -7.62 52.21 -28.48
C ASP A 201 -7.55 52.64 -29.96
N MET A 202 -7.96 51.75 -30.87
CA MET A 202 -8.10 52.01 -32.31
C MET A 202 -9.06 53.17 -32.61
N MET A 203 -10.28 53.16 -32.04
CA MET A 203 -11.24 54.25 -32.22
C MET A 203 -10.75 55.58 -31.64
N THR A 204 -9.96 55.53 -30.56
CA THR A 204 -9.39 56.73 -29.93
C THR A 204 -8.28 57.31 -30.79
N ALA A 205 -7.43 56.46 -31.37
CA ALA A 205 -6.41 56.87 -32.35
C ALA A 205 -7.06 57.53 -33.59
N VAL A 206 -8.12 56.92 -34.14
CA VAL A 206 -8.88 57.50 -35.27
C VAL A 206 -9.48 58.86 -34.91
N LYS A 207 -10.09 59.01 -33.72
CA LYS A 207 -10.64 60.30 -33.27
C LYS A 207 -9.56 61.38 -33.05
N LYS A 208 -8.37 61.00 -32.57
CA LYS A 208 -7.24 61.92 -32.41
C LYS A 208 -6.71 62.41 -33.76
N TYR A 209 -6.62 61.51 -34.74
CA TYR A 209 -6.27 61.85 -36.13
C TYR A 209 -7.33 62.77 -36.77
N GLN A 210 -8.62 62.46 -36.64
CA GLN A 210 -9.72 63.31 -37.14
C GLN A 210 -9.74 64.73 -36.54
N ARG A 211 -9.25 64.89 -35.31
CA ARG A 211 -9.15 66.19 -34.63
C ARG A 211 -7.85 66.94 -34.94
N GLY A 212 -6.98 66.40 -35.80
CA GLY A 212 -5.73 67.03 -36.21
C GLY A 212 -4.63 67.04 -35.14
N MET A 213 -4.79 66.30 -34.04
CA MET A 213 -3.82 66.28 -32.93
C MET A 213 -2.58 65.41 -33.22
N THR A 214 -2.64 64.55 -34.24
CA THR A 214 -1.56 63.62 -34.62
C THR A 214 -1.59 63.42 -36.13
N ASP A 215 -0.49 63.70 -36.83
CA ASP A 215 -0.42 63.69 -38.31
C ASP A 215 0.08 62.35 -38.89
N LYS A 216 0.56 61.43 -38.03
CA LYS A 216 1.08 60.12 -38.42
C LYS A 216 0.04 59.01 -38.25
N LEU A 217 -0.19 58.21 -39.30
CA LEU A 217 -1.13 57.08 -39.38
C LEU A 217 -0.60 55.81 -38.65
N ASP A 218 -0.06 55.98 -37.45
CA ASP A 218 0.61 54.92 -36.67
C ASP A 218 -0.33 53.76 -36.27
N PHE A 219 -1.64 53.96 -36.35
CA PHE A 219 -2.63 52.91 -36.08
C PHE A 219 -2.84 51.95 -37.28
N LEU A 220 -2.54 52.39 -38.51
CA LEU A 220 -2.69 51.56 -39.73
C LEU A 220 -1.46 50.70 -40.00
N GLU A 221 -0.28 51.14 -39.56
CA GLU A 221 0.97 50.36 -39.54
C GLU A 221 1.00 49.43 -38.32
N GLY A 222 0.04 48.52 -38.25
CA GLY A 222 0.19 47.36 -37.37
C GLY A 222 1.45 46.57 -37.78
N ASP A 223 2.49 46.65 -36.96
CA ASP A 223 3.57 45.65 -36.86
C ASP A 223 4.26 45.30 -38.20
N LYS A 224 4.53 46.32 -39.03
CA LYS A 224 5.35 46.20 -40.25
C LYS A 224 6.84 46.48 -40.03
N GLU A 225 7.28 46.60 -38.79
CA GLU A 225 8.71 46.65 -38.48
C GLU A 225 9.17 45.24 -38.07
N GLY A 226 9.60 44.46 -39.06
CA GLY A 226 10.46 43.29 -38.79
C GLY A 226 10.13 41.98 -39.47
N LYS A 227 9.74 41.94 -40.75
CA LYS A 227 9.89 40.73 -41.58
C LYS A 227 10.30 41.04 -43.03
N ASN A 228 11.58 41.36 -43.21
CA ASN A 228 12.29 41.01 -44.44
C ASN A 228 12.59 39.51 -44.41
N GLY A 229 11.80 38.74 -45.15
CA GLY A 229 12.04 37.31 -45.42
C GLY A 229 11.19 36.88 -46.62
N PRO A 230 11.76 36.28 -47.66
CA PRO A 230 11.07 36.12 -48.93
C PRO A 230 10.01 35.01 -48.89
N ALA A 231 8.91 35.30 -49.59
CA ALA A 231 8.01 34.39 -50.29
C ALA A 231 7.90 32.93 -49.80
N SER A 232 6.70 32.53 -49.34
CA SER A 232 6.11 31.25 -49.81
C SER A 232 4.61 31.12 -49.51
N SER A 233 3.88 30.81 -50.59
CA SER A 233 2.64 30.02 -50.65
C SER A 233 1.34 30.59 -50.04
N LYS A 234 0.52 31.14 -50.96
CA LYS A 234 -0.94 31.07 -50.93
C LYS A 234 -1.41 29.68 -50.44
N LYS A 235 -2.17 29.63 -49.34
CA LYS A 235 -3.00 28.47 -48.99
C LYS A 235 -4.45 28.89 -48.77
N GLN A 236 -5.22 28.70 -49.84
CA GLN A 236 -6.65 28.42 -49.91
C GLN A 236 -7.50 28.65 -48.65
N MET A 237 -8.31 29.70 -48.72
CA MET A 237 -9.53 29.90 -47.94
C MET A 237 -10.54 28.79 -48.27
N GLY A 238 -10.52 27.70 -47.51
CA GLY A 238 -11.47 26.60 -47.63
C GLY A 238 -12.84 26.94 -47.00
N LYS A 239 -13.83 27.14 -47.87
CA LYS A 239 -15.30 27.00 -47.69
C LYS A 239 -15.81 26.86 -46.24
N ARG A 240 -16.23 27.97 -45.63
CA ARG A 240 -17.24 27.99 -44.55
C ARG A 240 -18.64 28.14 -45.16
N GLY A 241 -19.25 27.03 -45.54
CA GLY A 241 -20.62 27.00 -46.09
C GLY A 241 -21.49 25.84 -45.57
N GLY A 242 -21.11 25.22 -44.47
CA GLY A 242 -21.85 24.09 -43.89
C GLY A 242 -23.01 24.53 -42.98
N PRO A 243 -24.17 23.85 -42.99
CA PRO A 243 -25.26 24.13 -42.06
C PRO A 243 -24.82 23.99 -40.60
N SER A 244 -25.29 24.91 -39.75
CA SER A 244 -25.08 24.91 -38.29
C SER A 244 -25.34 23.52 -37.69
N SER A 245 -24.55 23.12 -36.68
CA SER A 245 -24.74 21.86 -35.93
C SER A 245 -26.18 21.67 -35.43
N LYS A 246 -26.85 22.79 -35.10
CA LYS A 246 -28.27 22.81 -34.69
C LYS A 246 -29.22 22.44 -35.84
N ARG A 247 -28.86 22.78 -37.08
CA ARG A 247 -29.59 22.40 -38.30
C ARG A 247 -29.36 20.93 -38.62
N LYS A 248 -28.10 20.45 -38.57
CA LYS A 248 -27.77 19.03 -38.76
C LYS A 248 -28.56 18.10 -37.82
N TYR A 249 -28.69 18.45 -36.54
CA TYR A 249 -29.49 17.67 -35.60
C TYR A 249 -30.98 17.67 -35.94
N LYS A 250 -31.53 18.81 -36.38
CA LYS A 250 -32.94 18.90 -36.80
C LYS A 250 -33.19 18.15 -38.10
N ASP A 251 -32.25 18.20 -39.05
CA ASP A 251 -32.32 17.48 -40.31
C ASP A 251 -32.25 15.96 -40.06
N GLN A 252 -31.42 15.51 -39.11
CA GLN A 252 -31.36 14.10 -38.74
C GLN A 252 -32.62 13.62 -38.00
N LYS A 253 -33.17 14.46 -37.10
CA LYS A 253 -34.35 14.09 -36.29
C LYS A 253 -35.66 14.22 -37.06
N PHE A 254 -35.76 15.19 -37.96
CA PHE A 254 -37.00 15.57 -38.61
C PHE A 254 -36.92 15.49 -40.14
N GLY A 255 -35.81 15.12 -40.76
CA GLY A 255 -35.66 15.09 -42.21
C GLY A 255 -35.72 16.47 -42.85
N PHE A 256 -35.33 16.54 -44.12
CA PHE A 256 -35.26 17.80 -44.89
C PHE A 256 -36.60 18.03 -45.61
N GLY A 257 -37.57 18.65 -44.95
CA GLY A 257 -38.74 19.30 -45.59
C GLY A 257 -39.65 18.48 -46.52
N GLY A 258 -39.47 17.16 -46.65
CA GLY A 258 -40.21 16.30 -47.58
C GLY A 258 -41.36 15.50 -46.94
N ARG A 259 -42.24 14.96 -47.79
CA ARG A 259 -43.44 14.17 -47.44
C ARG A 259 -43.12 13.04 -46.44
N LYS A 260 -43.55 13.17 -45.18
CA LYS A 260 -43.36 12.19 -44.09
C LYS A 260 -44.47 11.12 -43.99
N LYS A 261 -45.11 10.78 -45.10
CA LYS A 261 -46.24 9.84 -45.08
C LYS A 261 -45.67 8.42 -44.99
N GLY A 262 -45.62 7.86 -43.77
CA GLY A 262 -45.17 6.48 -43.52
C GLY A 262 -43.96 6.33 -42.60
N SER A 263 -43.21 7.40 -42.31
CA SER A 263 -42.02 7.34 -41.43
C SER A 263 -42.33 7.12 -39.93
N LYS A 264 -43.63 7.03 -39.59
CA LYS A 264 -44.14 6.68 -38.25
C LYS A 264 -44.75 5.29 -38.21
N ARG A 265 -44.67 4.49 -39.29
CA ARG A 265 -45.13 3.10 -39.27
C ARG A 265 -44.08 2.25 -38.55
N ASN A 266 -44.52 1.42 -37.60
CA ASN A 266 -43.66 0.46 -36.95
C ASN A 266 -43.20 -0.57 -38.00
N THR A 267 -41.90 -0.68 -38.21
CA THR A 267 -41.29 -1.79 -38.96
C THR A 267 -41.08 -2.96 -38.01
N LYS A 268 -40.95 -4.19 -38.55
CA LYS A 268 -40.65 -5.40 -37.76
C LYS A 268 -39.41 -5.21 -36.87
N GLU A 269 -38.42 -4.47 -37.35
CA GLU A 269 -37.19 -4.12 -36.63
C GLU A 269 -37.42 -3.06 -35.52
N SER A 270 -38.38 -2.14 -35.70
CA SER A 270 -38.71 -1.09 -34.72
C SER A 270 -39.59 -1.60 -33.57
N HIS A 271 -40.23 -2.77 -33.70
CA HIS A 271 -41.07 -3.34 -32.63
C HIS A 271 -40.22 -3.81 -31.43
N ASP A 272 -39.02 -4.33 -31.69
CA ASP A 272 -38.15 -4.93 -30.66
C ASP A 272 -37.00 -4.01 -30.21
N ASP A 273 -36.86 -2.81 -30.80
CA ASP A 273 -35.81 -1.85 -30.44
C ASP A 273 -36.15 -1.04 -29.18
N VAL A 274 -35.73 -1.56 -28.02
CA VAL A 274 -35.83 -0.89 -26.72
C VAL A 274 -34.61 -0.02 -26.39
N SER A 275 -33.66 0.18 -27.31
CA SER A 275 -32.41 0.92 -27.04
C SER A 275 -32.63 2.39 -26.70
N GLY A 276 -33.73 2.99 -27.19
CA GLY A 276 -34.17 4.34 -26.86
C GLY A 276 -34.88 4.48 -25.51
N PHE A 277 -35.29 3.38 -24.88
CA PHE A 277 -36.04 3.39 -23.63
C PHE A 277 -35.12 3.68 -22.44
N ARG A 278 -35.14 4.93 -21.98
CA ARG A 278 -34.42 5.35 -20.76
C ARG A 278 -35.26 5.02 -19.53
N ALA A 279 -35.15 3.80 -19.02
CA ALA A 279 -35.83 3.35 -17.80
C ALA A 279 -35.62 4.31 -16.59
N LYS A 280 -34.45 4.95 -16.50
CA LYS A 280 -34.12 5.97 -15.47
C LYS A 280 -34.89 7.29 -15.58
N ALA A 281 -35.45 7.61 -16.74
CA ALA A 281 -36.28 8.80 -16.96
C ALA A 281 -37.78 8.47 -16.84
N ALA A 282 -38.19 7.27 -17.26
CA ALA A 282 -39.58 6.81 -17.18
C ALA A 282 -40.01 6.43 -15.76
N HIS A 283 -39.13 5.77 -14.99
CA HIS A 283 -39.33 5.54 -13.57
C HIS A 283 -38.42 6.51 -12.81
N GLY A 284 -39.00 7.59 -12.27
CA GLY A 284 -38.32 8.72 -11.62
C GLY A 284 -37.50 8.40 -10.35
N LYS A 285 -36.67 7.36 -10.35
CA LYS A 285 -35.62 7.09 -9.35
C LYS A 285 -34.27 7.58 -9.87
N GLY A 286 -34.22 8.88 -10.15
CA GLY A 286 -33.04 9.59 -10.64
C GLY A 286 -32.89 10.98 -10.02
N GLY A 287 -33.17 11.12 -8.72
CA GLY A 287 -33.02 12.38 -7.98
C GLY A 287 -31.61 12.58 -7.44
N LYS A 288 -30.90 13.58 -7.99
CA LYS A 288 -29.69 14.16 -7.38
C LYS A 288 -30.03 14.78 -6.02
N LYS A 289 -29.07 14.66 -5.09
CA LYS A 289 -28.94 15.51 -3.90
C LYS A 289 -29.03 17.00 -4.25
N PHE A 290 -29.97 17.74 -3.66
CA PHE A 290 -29.78 18.82 -2.68
C PHE A 290 -31.04 19.71 -2.61
N GLY A 291 -31.57 19.94 -1.40
CA GLY A 291 -32.45 21.07 -1.10
C GLY A 291 -33.77 20.73 -0.42
N LYS A 292 -33.85 21.03 0.90
CA LYS A 292 -35.04 21.43 1.67
C LYS A 292 -36.35 20.64 1.45
N GLY A 293 -36.63 19.72 2.38
CA GLY A 293 -37.94 19.08 2.49
C GLY A 293 -37.95 17.96 3.53
N GLY A 294 -37.32 18.18 4.68
CA GLY A 294 -37.41 17.26 5.81
C GLY A 294 -38.83 17.22 6.32
N LYS A 295 -39.56 16.14 6.03
CA LYS A 295 -40.82 15.81 6.69
C LYS A 295 -40.58 15.86 8.20
N ASN A 296 -41.36 16.68 8.91
CA ASN A 296 -41.34 16.82 10.37
C ASN A 296 -41.44 15.45 11.06
N LYS A 297 -40.29 14.86 11.41
CA LYS A 297 -40.23 13.77 12.38
C LYS A 297 -40.15 14.40 13.75
N ARG A 298 -41.23 14.23 14.54
CA ARG A 298 -41.29 14.59 15.96
C ARG A 298 -40.00 14.12 16.66
N PRO A 299 -39.27 14.99 17.37
CA PRO A 299 -38.10 14.60 18.15
C PRO A 299 -38.45 13.51 19.16
N GLY A 300 -37.51 12.61 19.47
CA GLY A 300 -37.68 11.53 20.44
C GLY A 300 -38.10 12.02 21.83
N LYS A 301 -38.67 11.12 22.65
CA LYS A 301 -39.22 11.43 23.99
C LYS A 301 -38.17 12.08 24.92
N GLU A 302 -36.92 11.65 24.81
CA GLU A 302 -35.80 12.14 25.61
C GLU A 302 -35.39 13.58 25.22
N THR A 303 -35.29 13.85 23.93
CA THR A 303 -35.03 15.21 23.40
C THR A 303 -36.14 16.20 23.76
N ARG A 304 -37.39 15.73 23.90
CA ARG A 304 -38.51 16.57 24.37
C ARG A 304 -38.43 16.91 25.86
N ARG A 305 -37.94 15.99 26.71
CA ARG A 305 -37.73 16.28 28.14
C ARG A 305 -36.66 17.34 28.35
N LYS A 306 -35.53 17.25 27.63
CA LYS A 306 -34.44 18.26 27.68
C LYS A 306 -34.85 19.66 27.24
N MET A 307 -35.81 19.79 26.33
CA MET A 307 -36.32 21.11 25.90
C MET A 307 -37.27 21.73 26.92
N LYS A 308 -38.04 20.92 27.66
CA LYS A 308 -38.95 21.40 28.71
C LYS A 308 -38.21 21.93 29.95
N SER A 309 -37.00 21.47 30.21
CA SER A 309 -36.17 21.94 31.33
C SER A 309 -35.33 23.19 31.01
N ARG A 310 -35.47 23.77 29.80
CA ARG A 310 -34.77 25.00 29.39
C ARG A 310 -35.70 26.21 29.34
N LYS A 311 -36.73 26.23 30.20
CA LYS A 311 -37.57 27.41 30.41
C LYS A 311 -37.56 27.77 31.88
#